data_AF-A0A0Y9PRP2-F1
#
_entry.id   AF-A0A0Y9PRP2-F1
#
_cell.length_a   1.000
_cell.length_b   1.000
_cell.length_c   1.000
_cell.angle_alpha   90.00
_cell.angle_beta   90.00
_cell.angle_gamma   90.00
#
_symmetry.space_group_name_H-M   'P 1'
#
loop_
_entity.id
_entity.type
_entity.pdbx_description
1 polymer ?
#
loop_
_entity_poly.entity_id
_entity_poly.type
_entity_poly.pdbx_seq_one_letter_code
_entity_poly.pdbx_strand_id
1 'polypeptide(L)'
;MKSQINTLEKVKGTAISNDNVEGIENKQKIIVTKIDKKKNIYKEINKLLNEISEIEKDKTSLEELKSINLSYGRSLGNIFLEQIDEEKKKADHTIKAMEAYMEDLDNIKKKSEEIEKDMKIKMDINKEMEVLKMTHDDDKNYHTISKNHEKSISDIRDKSSKIIQDFSKESDINNIKNELQKNISESQKHNSDINQYLSKIENI
;
A
#
# COMPACT_ATOMS: atom_id res chain seq x y z
N MET A 1 -46.40 -18.81 -2.06
CA MET A 1 -47.44 -19.42 -1.20
C MET A 1 -47.28 -18.89 0.21
N LYS A 2 -48.36 -18.39 0.82
CA LYS A 2 -48.39 -17.80 2.17
C LYS A 2 -48.10 -18.89 3.20
N SER A 3 -47.08 -18.67 4.04
CA SER A 3 -46.77 -19.51 5.19
C SER A 3 -47.96 -19.52 6.15
N GLN A 4 -48.47 -20.71 6.44
CA GLN A 4 -49.62 -20.93 7.31
C GLN A 4 -49.22 -20.59 8.75
N ILE A 5 -49.75 -19.48 9.25
CA ILE A 5 -49.73 -19.14 10.66
C ILE A 5 -50.58 -20.20 11.37
N ASN A 6 -49.92 -21.05 12.17
CA ASN A 6 -50.56 -22.03 13.03
C ASN A 6 -51.64 -21.35 13.87
N THR A 7 -52.88 -21.77 13.63
CA THR A 7 -54.06 -21.44 14.44
C THR A 7 -53.80 -21.74 15.91
N LEU A 8 -53.81 -20.69 16.73
CA LEU A 8 -53.96 -20.79 18.17
C LEU A 8 -55.31 -21.43 18.44
N GLU A 9 -55.32 -22.69 18.88
CA GLU A 9 -56.51 -23.36 19.40
C GLU A 9 -57.08 -22.51 20.55
N LYS A 10 -58.19 -21.83 20.28
CA LYS A 10 -59.03 -21.24 21.33
C LYS A 10 -59.49 -22.38 22.23
N VAL A 11 -59.01 -22.38 23.47
CA VAL A 11 -59.59 -23.19 24.54
C VAL A 11 -61.02 -22.70 24.74
N LYS A 12 -61.98 -23.42 24.13
CA LYS A 12 -63.39 -23.27 24.50
C LYS A 12 -63.51 -23.77 25.94
N GLY A 13 -63.92 -22.88 26.83
CA GLY A 13 -64.36 -23.29 28.16
C GLY A 13 -65.55 -24.23 27.99
N THR A 14 -65.33 -25.51 28.29
CA THR A 14 -66.41 -26.49 28.36
C THR A 14 -66.49 -27.05 29.77
N ALA A 15 -67.73 -27.09 30.23
CA ALA A 15 -68.29 -27.66 31.45
C ALA A 15 -67.37 -28.53 32.32
N ILE A 16 -67.51 -28.35 33.63
CA ILE A 16 -66.98 -29.26 34.65
C ILE A 16 -67.60 -30.64 34.39
N SER A 17 -66.89 -31.46 33.61
CA SER A 17 -67.18 -32.86 33.34
C SER A 17 -66.76 -33.68 34.56
N ASN A 18 -67.59 -34.65 34.92
CA ASN A 18 -67.37 -35.59 36.01
C ASN A 18 -66.34 -36.65 35.57
N ASP A 19 -65.13 -36.21 35.24
CA ASP A 19 -64.04 -37.09 34.85
C ASP A 19 -63.64 -37.94 36.06
N ASN A 20 -63.64 -39.26 35.86
CA ASN A 20 -63.01 -40.21 36.77
C ASN A 20 -61.51 -39.88 36.96
N VAL A 21 -60.94 -40.29 38.10
CA VAL A 21 -59.57 -39.95 38.56
C VAL A 21 -58.51 -40.12 37.45
N GLU A 22 -58.63 -41.18 36.66
CA GLU A 22 -57.74 -41.51 35.53
C GLU A 22 -57.79 -40.48 34.38
N GLY A 23 -58.95 -39.86 34.13
CA GLY A 23 -59.11 -38.79 33.14
C GLY A 23 -58.43 -37.49 33.56
N ILE A 24 -58.43 -37.18 34.86
CA ILE A 24 -57.75 -36.01 35.44
C ILE A 24 -56.23 -36.20 35.37
N GLU A 25 -55.71 -37.39 35.71
CA GLU A 25 -54.28 -37.70 35.61
C GLU A 25 -53.76 -37.57 34.18
N ASN A 26 -54.50 -38.07 33.19
CA ASN A 26 -54.11 -37.94 31.78
C ASN A 26 -54.04 -36.48 31.32
N LYS A 27 -54.99 -35.64 31.75
CA LYS A 27 -54.96 -34.20 31.46
C LYS A 27 -53.76 -33.51 32.13
N GLN A 28 -53.44 -33.84 33.37
CA GLN A 28 -52.26 -33.32 34.07
C GLN A 28 -50.96 -33.71 33.37
N LYS A 29 -50.83 -34.97 32.93
CA LYS A 29 -49.64 -35.49 32.22
C LYS A 29 -49.40 -34.75 30.90
N ILE A 30 -50.47 -34.47 30.14
CA ILE A 30 -50.40 -33.67 28.91
C ILE A 30 -49.95 -32.23 29.20
N ILE A 31 -50.48 -31.61 30.26
CA ILE A 31 -50.12 -30.24 30.67
C ILE A 31 -48.66 -30.16 31.09
N VAL A 32 -48.19 -31.07 31.94
CA VAL A 32 -46.78 -31.14 32.39
C VAL A 32 -45.84 -31.29 31.18
N THR A 33 -46.16 -32.21 30.27
CA THR A 33 -45.36 -32.41 29.04
C THR A 33 -45.33 -31.15 28.16
N LYS A 34 -46.44 -30.42 28.04
CA LYS A 34 -46.49 -29.15 27.30
C LYS A 34 -45.64 -28.06 27.99
N ILE A 35 -45.63 -28.01 29.32
CA ILE A 35 -44.81 -27.07 30.10
C ILE A 35 -43.32 -27.37 29.92
N ASP A 36 -42.92 -28.65 29.97
CA ASP A 36 -41.52 -29.05 29.78
C ASP A 36 -41.03 -28.75 28.36
N LYS A 37 -41.84 -29.02 27.34
CA LYS A 37 -41.53 -28.61 25.95
C LYS A 37 -41.31 -27.10 25.86
N LYS A 38 -42.16 -26.28 26.50
CA LYS A 38 -41.99 -24.82 26.53
C LYS A 38 -40.70 -24.41 27.26
N LYS A 39 -40.38 -25.01 28.40
CA LYS A 39 -39.10 -24.76 29.10
C LYS A 39 -37.89 -25.09 28.22
N ASN A 40 -37.96 -26.17 27.46
CA ASN A 40 -36.87 -26.54 26.57
C ASN A 40 -36.70 -25.53 25.42
N ILE A 41 -37.80 -25.03 24.86
CA ILE A 41 -37.77 -23.93 23.88
C ILE A 41 -37.06 -22.69 24.44
N TYR A 42 -37.33 -22.30 25.69
CA TYR A 42 -36.64 -21.15 26.30
C TYR A 42 -35.13 -21.37 26.47
N LYS A 43 -34.69 -22.61 26.78
CA LYS A 43 -33.26 -22.92 26.85
C LYS A 43 -32.57 -22.77 25.49
N GLU A 44 -33.20 -23.29 24.43
CA GLU A 44 -32.67 -23.17 23.06
C GLU A 44 -32.62 -21.71 22.60
N ILE A 45 -33.65 -20.90 22.90
CA ILE A 45 -33.66 -19.46 22.60
C ILE A 45 -32.49 -18.75 23.30
N ASN A 46 -32.25 -19.03 24.59
CA ASN A 46 -31.14 -18.42 25.32
C ASN A 46 -29.78 -18.81 24.76
N LYS A 47 -29.63 -20.06 24.29
CA LYS A 47 -28.40 -20.51 23.63
C LYS A 47 -28.14 -19.72 22.34
N LEU A 48 -29.16 -19.58 21.49
CA LEU A 48 -29.07 -18.79 20.26
C LEU A 48 -28.75 -17.31 20.53
N LEU A 49 -29.32 -16.72 21.58
CA LEU A 49 -29.03 -15.34 21.97
C LEU A 49 -27.57 -15.15 22.41
N ASN A 50 -27.01 -16.13 23.13
CA ASN A 50 -25.60 -16.11 23.51
C ASN A 50 -24.68 -16.25 22.28
N GLU A 51 -24.99 -17.17 21.37
CA GLU A 51 -24.25 -17.35 20.11
C GLU A 51 -24.27 -16.05 19.26
N ILE A 52 -25.42 -15.37 19.18
CA ILE A 52 -25.53 -14.06 18.50
C ILE A 52 -24.65 -13.00 19.19
N SER A 53 -24.62 -12.96 20.52
CA SER A 53 -23.81 -12.00 21.28
C SER A 53 -22.30 -12.23 21.12
N GLU A 54 -21.86 -13.48 21.01
CA GLU A 54 -20.45 -13.81 20.71
C GLU A 54 -20.07 -13.35 19.29
N ILE A 55 -20.93 -13.58 18.29
CA ILE A 55 -20.72 -13.11 16.91
C ILE A 55 -20.61 -11.58 16.84
N GLU A 56 -21.43 -10.84 17.60
CA GLU A 56 -21.36 -9.38 17.65
C GLU A 56 -20.03 -8.86 18.24
N LYS A 57 -19.48 -9.51 19.28
CA LYS A 57 -18.18 -9.16 19.87
C LYS A 57 -17.01 -9.45 18.93
N ASP A 58 -17.08 -10.57 18.22
CA ASP A 58 -16.07 -10.95 17.22
C ASP A 58 -16.05 -9.97 16.04
N LYS A 59 -17.20 -9.40 15.66
CA LYS A 59 -17.29 -8.38 14.62
C LYS A 59 -16.55 -7.08 15.01
N THR A 60 -16.64 -6.66 16.27
CA THR A 60 -15.86 -5.51 16.78
C THR A 60 -14.36 -5.81 16.73
N SER A 61 -13.95 -7.01 17.18
CA SER A 61 -12.55 -7.43 17.16
C SER A 61 -11.97 -7.50 15.73
N LEU A 62 -12.77 -7.97 14.77
CA LEU A 62 -12.39 -7.98 13.35
C LEU A 62 -12.22 -6.56 12.79
N GLU A 63 -13.09 -5.64 13.19
CA GLU A 63 -13.04 -4.26 12.70
C GLU A 63 -11.87 -3.47 13.31
N GLU A 64 -11.51 -3.77 14.56
CA GLU A 64 -10.27 -3.31 15.19
C GLU A 64 -9.04 -3.84 14.46
N LEU A 65 -8.99 -5.13 14.13
CA LEU A 65 -7.90 -5.73 13.34
C LEU A 65 -7.73 -5.07 11.96
N LYS A 66 -8.83 -4.80 11.26
CA LYS A 66 -8.81 -4.06 9.99
C LYS A 66 -8.29 -2.63 10.15
N SER A 67 -8.65 -1.96 11.25
CA SER A 67 -8.15 -0.62 11.57
C SER A 67 -6.65 -0.62 11.86
N ILE A 68 -6.16 -1.63 12.59
CA ILE A 68 -4.73 -1.85 12.83
C ILE A 68 -4.01 -2.12 11.51
N ASN A 69 -4.55 -2.97 10.63
CA ASN A 69 -4.01 -3.23 9.31
C ASN A 69 -3.90 -1.95 8.47
N LEU A 70 -4.93 -1.11 8.48
CA LEU A 70 -4.93 0.19 7.80
C LEU A 70 -3.84 1.12 8.36
N SER A 71 -3.71 1.21 9.68
CA SER A 71 -2.68 2.03 10.33
C SER A 71 -1.27 1.52 10.02
N TYR A 72 -1.07 0.20 10.11
CA TYR A 72 0.20 -0.46 9.83
C TYR A 72 0.63 -0.27 8.37
N GLY A 73 -0.25 -0.54 7.40
CA GLY A 73 0.12 -0.40 6.00
C GLY A 73 0.34 1.06 5.58
N ARG A 74 -0.34 2.05 6.19
CA ARG A 74 0.00 3.47 6.00
C ARG A 74 1.39 3.81 6.55
N SER A 75 1.69 3.33 7.76
CA SER A 75 2.99 3.55 8.40
C SER A 75 4.12 2.91 7.58
N LEU A 76 3.90 1.67 7.14
CA LEU A 76 4.81 0.95 6.26
C LEU A 76 5.00 1.73 4.94
N GLY A 77 3.91 2.16 4.32
CA GLY A 77 3.93 2.99 3.12
C GLY A 77 4.80 4.23 3.25
N ASN A 78 4.69 4.96 4.36
CA ASN A 78 5.50 6.14 4.62
C ASN A 78 7.00 5.82 4.70
N ILE A 79 7.38 4.69 5.31
CA ILE A 79 8.77 4.23 5.34
C ILE A 79 9.30 3.98 3.92
N PHE A 80 8.48 3.37 3.03
CA PHE A 80 8.85 3.18 1.64
C PHE A 80 9.04 4.51 0.89
N LEU A 81 8.18 5.51 1.16
CA LEU A 81 8.33 6.85 0.59
C LEU A 81 9.61 7.55 1.08
N GLU A 82 9.93 7.43 2.36
CA GLU A 82 11.17 7.98 2.93
C GLU A 82 12.40 7.38 2.24
N GLN A 83 12.39 6.07 1.97
CA GLN A 83 13.47 5.41 1.24
C GLN A 83 13.59 5.89 -0.21
N ILE A 84 12.47 6.13 -0.91
CA ILE A 84 12.48 6.73 -2.25
C ILE A 84 13.04 8.16 -2.20
N ASP A 85 12.66 8.94 -1.18
CA ASP A 85 13.16 10.30 -0.97
C ASP A 85 14.67 10.33 -0.66
N GLU A 86 15.19 9.32 0.04
CA GLU A 86 16.64 9.13 0.23
C GLU A 86 17.35 8.81 -1.08
N GLU A 87 16.79 7.93 -1.92
CA GLU A 87 17.33 7.66 -3.25
C GLU A 87 17.31 8.92 -4.12
N LYS A 88 16.27 9.75 -4.04
CA LYS A 88 16.23 11.06 -4.70
C LYS A 88 17.38 11.97 -4.25
N LYS A 89 17.66 12.06 -2.95
CA LYS A 89 18.77 12.89 -2.45
C LYS A 89 20.14 12.42 -2.96
N LYS A 90 20.35 11.11 -3.05
CA LYS A 90 21.58 10.53 -3.62
C LYS A 90 21.72 10.91 -5.10
N ALA A 91 20.63 10.78 -5.85
CA ALA A 91 20.57 11.20 -7.26
C ALA A 91 20.95 12.67 -7.43
N ASP A 92 20.32 13.57 -6.67
CA ASP A 92 20.56 15.00 -6.73
C ASP A 92 22.04 15.34 -6.45
N HIS A 93 22.67 14.61 -5.54
CA HIS A 93 24.09 14.77 -5.25
C HIS A 93 24.97 14.37 -6.45
N THR A 94 24.72 13.20 -7.04
CA THR A 94 25.45 12.74 -8.24
C THR A 94 25.24 13.68 -9.43
N ILE A 95 24.00 14.13 -9.67
CA ILE A 95 23.67 15.09 -10.73
C ILE A 95 24.46 16.39 -10.56
N LYS A 96 24.48 16.96 -9.35
CA LYS A 96 25.25 18.18 -9.07
C LYS A 96 26.75 18.01 -9.30
N ALA A 97 27.30 16.84 -8.97
CA ALA A 97 28.69 16.54 -9.25
C ALA A 97 28.95 16.52 -10.77
N MET A 98 28.09 15.86 -11.55
CA MET A 98 28.17 15.87 -13.01
C MET A 98 28.09 17.29 -13.60
N GLU A 99 27.13 18.10 -13.13
CA GLU A 99 26.95 19.49 -13.59
C GLU A 99 28.18 20.35 -13.31
N ALA A 100 28.80 20.21 -12.13
CA ALA A 100 30.04 20.92 -11.79
C ALA A 100 31.21 20.49 -12.68
N TYR A 101 31.38 19.19 -12.94
CA TYR A 101 32.40 18.70 -13.87
C TYR A 101 32.21 19.27 -15.28
N MET A 102 30.98 19.35 -15.78
CA MET A 102 30.68 19.93 -17.09
C MET A 102 30.99 21.44 -17.13
N GLU A 103 30.64 22.19 -16.08
CA GLU A 103 30.94 23.62 -15.99
C GLU A 103 32.45 23.89 -16.01
N ASP A 104 33.25 23.08 -15.32
CA ASP A 104 34.70 23.19 -15.32
C ASP A 104 35.30 22.94 -16.71
N LEU A 105 34.80 21.93 -17.45
CA LEU A 105 35.22 21.66 -18.83
C LEU A 105 34.90 22.82 -19.77
N ASP A 106 33.71 23.40 -19.64
CA ASP A 106 33.28 24.56 -20.42
C ASP A 106 34.16 25.79 -20.14
N ASN A 107 34.57 25.97 -18.88
CA ASN A 107 35.48 27.04 -18.47
C ASN A 107 36.90 26.84 -19.00
N ILE A 108 37.41 25.60 -19.00
CA ILE A 108 38.70 25.26 -19.61
C ILE A 108 38.66 25.60 -21.11
N LYS A 109 37.60 25.19 -21.80
CA LYS A 109 37.41 25.47 -23.24
C LYS A 109 37.46 26.97 -23.54
N LYS A 110 36.68 27.78 -22.81
CA LYS A 110 36.63 29.24 -22.99
C LYS A 110 37.99 29.90 -22.77
N LYS A 111 38.69 29.54 -21.69
CA LYS A 111 40.05 30.06 -21.43
C LYS A 111 41.02 29.70 -22.54
N SER A 112 40.90 28.49 -23.06
CA SER A 112 41.77 28.02 -24.10
C SER A 112 41.54 28.76 -25.43
N GLU A 113 40.28 29.00 -25.81
CA GLU A 113 39.91 29.85 -26.95
C GLU A 113 40.42 31.30 -26.80
N GLU A 114 40.39 31.83 -25.58
CA GLU A 114 40.93 33.16 -25.27
C GLU A 114 42.46 33.22 -25.48
N ILE A 115 43.18 32.21 -25.00
CA ILE A 115 44.64 32.09 -25.20
C ILE A 115 45.00 31.99 -26.69
N GLU A 116 44.29 31.18 -27.47
CA GLU A 116 44.51 31.07 -28.92
C GLU A 116 44.38 32.43 -29.61
N LYS A 117 43.34 33.18 -29.24
CA LYS A 117 43.06 34.50 -29.81
C LYS A 117 44.13 35.52 -29.45
N ASP A 118 44.54 35.55 -28.19
CA ASP A 118 45.52 36.51 -27.68
C ASP A 118 46.93 36.23 -28.20
N MET A 119 47.33 34.95 -28.24
CA MET A 119 48.67 34.56 -28.67
C MET A 119 48.77 34.33 -30.18
N LYS A 120 47.65 34.35 -30.92
CA LYS A 120 47.54 34.05 -32.37
C LYS A 120 48.18 32.71 -32.75
N ILE A 121 48.16 31.75 -31.83
CA ILE A 121 48.56 30.37 -32.06
C ILE A 121 47.30 29.53 -32.11
N LYS A 122 47.28 28.58 -33.04
CA LYS A 122 46.21 27.58 -33.12
C LYS A 122 46.61 26.43 -32.20
N MET A 123 46.00 26.36 -31.03
CA MET A 123 46.12 25.23 -30.14
C MET A 123 45.15 24.14 -30.60
N ASP A 124 45.61 22.91 -30.75
CA ASP A 124 44.73 21.80 -31.15
C ASP A 124 43.93 21.30 -29.92
N ILE A 125 43.23 22.22 -29.23
CA ILE A 125 42.47 21.96 -28.00
C ILE A 125 41.38 20.94 -28.28
N ASN A 126 40.86 20.90 -29.51
CA ASN A 126 39.94 19.85 -29.93
C ASN A 126 40.60 18.46 -29.89
N LYS A 127 41.91 18.32 -30.17
CA LYS A 127 42.62 17.05 -29.94
C LYS A 127 42.86 16.75 -28.47
N GLU A 128 43.19 17.74 -27.64
CA GLU A 128 43.37 17.53 -26.19
C GLU A 128 42.03 17.24 -25.48
N MET A 129 40.93 17.83 -25.96
CA MET A 129 39.55 17.51 -25.57
C MET A 129 39.09 16.14 -26.13
N GLU A 130 39.53 15.74 -27.33
CA GLU A 130 39.33 14.37 -27.83
C GLU A 130 40.12 13.35 -27.00
N VAL A 131 41.31 13.70 -26.48
CA VAL A 131 42.06 12.88 -25.52
C VAL A 131 41.31 12.78 -24.19
N LEU A 132 40.63 13.84 -23.76
CA LEU A 132 39.63 13.84 -22.68
C LEU A 132 38.30 13.18 -23.07
N LYS A 133 38.20 12.43 -24.19
CA LYS A 133 37.06 11.57 -24.61
C LYS A 133 35.62 12.15 -24.51
N MET A 134 35.42 13.41 -24.17
CA MET A 134 34.09 14.02 -24.03
C MET A 134 33.79 14.77 -25.31
N THR A 135 32.97 14.16 -26.15
CA THR A 135 32.46 14.80 -27.36
C THR A 135 31.34 15.77 -26.99
N HIS A 136 31.08 16.78 -27.82
CA HIS A 136 29.99 17.73 -27.58
C HIS A 136 28.59 17.07 -27.54
N ASP A 137 28.47 15.84 -28.07
CA ASP A 137 27.27 15.01 -27.96
C ASP A 137 27.09 14.41 -26.56
N ASP A 138 28.18 14.14 -25.82
CA ASP A 138 28.12 13.64 -24.45
C ASP A 138 27.50 14.69 -23.51
N ASP A 139 27.82 15.97 -23.72
CA ASP A 139 27.33 17.12 -22.95
C ASP A 139 25.78 17.27 -23.00
N LYS A 140 25.20 17.15 -24.20
CA LYS A 140 23.74 17.12 -24.38
C LYS A 140 23.09 15.86 -23.81
N ASN A 141 23.79 14.73 -23.88
CA ASN A 141 23.32 13.48 -23.31
C ASN A 141 23.22 13.58 -21.79
N TYR A 142 24.17 14.22 -21.10
CA TYR A 142 24.15 14.34 -19.63
C TYR A 142 22.95 15.14 -19.12
N HIS A 143 22.69 16.32 -19.71
CA HIS A 143 21.56 17.15 -19.32
C HIS A 143 20.20 16.43 -19.53
N THR A 144 20.15 15.60 -20.57
CA THR A 144 18.99 14.75 -20.88
C THR A 144 18.87 13.57 -19.90
N ILE A 145 19.98 12.90 -19.57
CA ILE A 145 20.04 11.79 -18.60
C ILE A 145 19.63 12.27 -17.21
N SER A 146 20.17 13.40 -16.75
CA SER A 146 19.82 14.03 -15.46
C SER A 146 18.32 14.33 -15.35
N LYS A 147 17.74 15.04 -16.33
CA LYS A 147 16.31 15.36 -16.36
C LYS A 147 15.41 14.13 -16.42
N ASN A 148 15.80 13.12 -17.21
CA ASN A 148 15.05 11.87 -17.29
C ASN A 148 15.08 11.13 -15.95
N HIS A 149 16.21 11.14 -15.26
CA HIS A 149 16.37 10.51 -13.96
C HIS A 149 15.54 11.20 -12.86
N GLU A 150 15.59 12.53 -12.78
CA GLU A 150 14.78 13.31 -11.83
C GLU A 150 13.29 13.03 -12.02
N LYS A 151 12.84 13.00 -13.28
CA LYS A 151 11.46 12.67 -13.63
C LYS A 151 11.10 11.24 -13.25
N SER A 152 11.96 10.27 -13.57
CA SER A 152 11.73 8.86 -13.23
C SER A 152 11.55 8.64 -11.72
N ILE A 153 12.43 9.21 -10.89
CA ILE A 153 12.29 9.09 -9.43
C ILE A 153 11.01 9.78 -8.94
N SER A 154 10.66 10.96 -9.48
CA SER A 154 9.41 11.64 -9.14
C SER A 154 8.18 10.81 -9.50
N ASP A 155 8.15 10.22 -10.70
CA ASP A 155 7.04 9.37 -11.15
C ASP A 155 6.88 8.13 -10.26
N ILE A 156 7.98 7.52 -9.81
CA ILE A 156 7.98 6.38 -8.88
C ILE A 156 7.44 6.78 -7.51
N ARG A 157 7.84 7.95 -7.01
CA ARG A 157 7.34 8.50 -5.75
C ARG A 157 5.84 8.76 -5.81
N ASP A 158 5.35 9.35 -6.90
CA ASP A 158 3.92 9.65 -7.09
C ASP A 158 3.08 8.38 -7.18
N LYS A 159 3.55 7.37 -7.93
CA LYS A 159 2.92 6.03 -7.95
C LYS A 159 2.84 5.42 -6.55
N SER A 160 3.93 5.49 -5.78
CA SER A 160 3.99 4.96 -4.41
C SER A 160 3.04 5.71 -3.47
N SER A 161 2.99 7.03 -3.57
CA SER A 161 2.08 7.88 -2.80
C SER A 161 0.62 7.51 -3.09
N LYS A 162 0.29 7.27 -4.36
CA LYS A 162 -1.05 6.86 -4.77
C LYS A 162 -1.45 5.50 -4.19
N ILE A 163 -0.56 4.50 -4.21
CA ILE A 163 -0.80 3.18 -3.58
C ILE A 163 -1.14 3.34 -2.09
N ILE A 164 -0.46 4.26 -1.40
CA ILE A 164 -0.68 4.52 0.04
C ILE A 164 -1.99 5.27 0.29
N GLN A 165 -2.34 6.21 -0.58
CA GLN A 165 -3.62 6.95 -0.50
C GLN A 165 -4.82 6.04 -0.75
N ASP A 166 -4.69 5.13 -1.71
CA ASP A 166 -5.73 4.16 -2.08
C ASP A 166 -5.83 3.00 -1.05
N PHE A 167 -4.93 2.95 -0.05
CA PHE A 167 -4.92 1.90 0.95
C PHE A 167 -6.17 1.95 1.86
N SER A 168 -6.85 0.80 1.95
CA SER A 168 -8.09 0.62 2.71
C SER A 168 -7.99 -0.55 3.70
N LYS A 169 -9.04 -0.72 4.50
CA LYS A 169 -9.18 -1.82 5.47
C LYS A 169 -9.24 -3.20 4.82
N GLU A 170 -9.66 -3.26 3.57
CA GLU A 170 -9.82 -4.48 2.78
C GLU A 170 -8.58 -4.81 1.94
N SER A 171 -7.60 -3.91 1.88
CA SER A 171 -6.42 -4.07 1.05
C SER A 171 -5.51 -5.20 1.54
N ASP A 172 -4.92 -5.95 0.59
CA ASP A 172 -3.90 -6.95 0.89
C ASP A 172 -2.54 -6.27 1.14
N ILE A 173 -2.13 -6.25 2.41
CA ILE A 173 -0.86 -5.67 2.85
C ILE A 173 0.34 -6.32 2.16
N ASN A 174 0.30 -7.62 1.88
CA ASN A 174 1.43 -8.29 1.23
C ASN A 174 1.56 -7.83 -0.21
N ASN A 175 0.45 -7.68 -0.92
CA ASN A 175 0.49 -7.15 -2.28
C ASN A 175 1.04 -5.71 -2.31
N ILE A 176 0.56 -4.86 -1.40
CA ILE A 176 1.02 -3.46 -1.31
C ILE A 176 2.50 -3.39 -0.96
N LYS A 177 2.95 -4.20 0.00
CA LYS A 177 4.38 -4.30 0.34
C LYS A 177 5.21 -4.67 -0.89
N ASN A 178 4.76 -5.65 -1.68
CA ASN A 178 5.47 -6.10 -2.87
C ASN A 178 5.54 -5.00 -3.94
N GLU A 179 4.44 -4.27 -4.18
CA GLU A 179 4.42 -3.16 -5.14
C GLU A 179 5.34 -2.01 -4.71
N LEU A 180 5.29 -1.61 -3.44
CA LEU A 180 6.18 -0.56 -2.90
C LEU A 180 7.66 -0.99 -2.93
N GLN A 181 7.95 -2.25 -2.64
CA GLN A 181 9.32 -2.78 -2.69
C GLN A 181 9.86 -2.81 -4.12
N LYS A 182 9.00 -3.06 -5.12
CA LYS A 182 9.37 -2.96 -6.54
C LYS A 182 9.73 -1.52 -6.91
N ASN A 183 8.95 -0.54 -6.45
CA ASN A 183 9.21 0.88 -6.68
C ASN A 183 10.55 1.34 -6.08
N ILE A 184 10.91 0.86 -4.89
CA ILE A 184 12.26 1.11 -4.32
C ILE A 184 13.35 0.51 -5.20
N SER A 185 13.18 -0.74 -5.60
CA SER A 185 14.18 -1.43 -6.43
C SER A 185 14.39 -0.72 -7.77
N GLU A 186 13.31 -0.17 -8.35
CA GLU A 186 13.37 0.64 -9.57
C GLU A 186 14.13 1.95 -9.34
N SER A 187 13.90 2.63 -8.20
CA SER A 187 14.63 3.85 -7.82
C SER A 187 16.13 3.59 -7.62
N GLN A 188 16.48 2.51 -6.93
CA GLN A 188 17.87 2.09 -6.71
C GLN A 188 18.57 1.76 -8.02
N LYS A 189 17.87 1.09 -8.95
CA LYS A 189 18.41 0.79 -10.27
C LYS A 189 18.71 2.07 -11.05
N HIS A 190 17.78 3.01 -11.07
CA HIS A 190 18.00 4.32 -11.69
C HIS A 190 19.24 5.01 -11.10
N ASN A 191 19.43 4.95 -9.78
CA ASN A 191 20.63 5.51 -9.14
C ASN A 191 21.92 4.78 -9.51
N SER A 192 21.88 3.46 -9.67
CA SER A 192 23.02 2.71 -10.18
C SER A 192 23.37 3.13 -11.62
N ASP A 193 22.37 3.34 -12.47
CA ASP A 193 22.58 3.73 -13.86
C ASP A 193 23.24 5.11 -13.95
N ILE A 194 22.77 6.10 -13.18
CA ILE A 194 23.38 7.44 -13.18
C ILE A 194 24.79 7.44 -12.59
N ASN A 195 25.05 6.65 -11.55
CA ASN A 195 26.40 6.51 -10.98
C ASN A 195 27.38 5.87 -11.98
N GLN A 196 26.94 4.91 -12.79
CA GLN A 196 27.78 4.36 -13.86
C GLN A 196 28.15 5.41 -14.90
N TYR A 197 27.26 6.36 -15.20
CA TYR A 197 27.60 7.49 -16.06
C TYR A 197 28.64 8.41 -15.40
N LEU A 198 28.52 8.71 -14.10
CA LEU A 198 29.51 9.55 -13.40
C LEU A 198 30.88 8.90 -13.41
N SER A 199 30.98 7.61 -13.07
CA SER A 199 32.27 6.91 -13.07
C SER A 199 32.91 6.83 -14.46
N LYS A 200 32.12 6.88 -15.55
CA LYS A 200 32.69 6.99 -16.90
C LYS A 200 33.32 8.35 -17.15
N ILE A 201 32.79 9.43 -16.55
CA ILE A 201 33.34 10.80 -16.64
C ILE A 201 34.58 10.93 -15.76
N GLU A 202 34.53 10.47 -14.51
CA GLU A 202 35.66 10.61 -13.56
C GLU A 202 36.91 9.83 -13.97
N ASN A 203 36.76 8.79 -14.78
CA ASN A 203 37.88 7.97 -15.27
C ASN A 203 38.45 8.43 -16.62
N ILE A 204 38.05 9.62 -17.08
CA ILE A 204 38.62 10.31 -18.24
C ILE A 204 39.84 11.12 -17.78
#